data_AF-A0A840SCI0-F1
#
_entry.id   AF-A0A840SCI0-F1
#
_cell.length_a   1.000
_cell.length_b   1.000
_cell.length_c   1.000
_cell.angle_alpha   90.00
_cell.angle_beta   90.00
_cell.angle_gamma   90.00
#
_symmetry.space_group_name_H-M   'P 1'
#
loop_
_entity.id
_entity.type
_entity.pdbx_description
1 polymer ?
#
loop_
_entity_poly.entity_id
_entity_poly.type
_entity_poly.pdbx_seq_one_letter_code
_entity_poly.pdbx_strand_id
1 'polypeptide(L)'
;MSNYYDPWMHAVHLFFSRLVQFLLLSLVLGLATWAGLLHLVFEADWRTVASSTWAMWGSTDALWRVILAQAMTIGALVTACLFIWLLGRSRLRRGDRHHRGARVIDAQE
;
A
#
# COMPACT_ATOMS: atom_id res chain seq x y z
N MET A 1 -23.12 29.30 -12.31
CA MET A 1 -23.36 28.11 -11.48
C MET A 1 -22.14 27.93 -10.59
N SER A 2 -22.25 28.23 -9.30
CA SER A 2 -21.12 28.02 -8.39
C SER A 2 -20.88 26.52 -8.29
N ASN A 3 -19.66 26.09 -8.58
CA ASN A 3 -19.19 24.75 -8.24
C ASN A 3 -19.26 24.66 -6.72
N TYR A 4 -20.38 24.18 -6.19
CA TYR A 4 -20.48 23.76 -4.79
C TYR A 4 -19.44 22.66 -4.63
N TYR A 5 -18.31 23.02 -4.04
CA TYR A 5 -17.30 22.07 -3.63
C TYR A 5 -17.94 21.23 -2.53
N ASP A 6 -18.52 20.08 -2.89
CA ASP A 6 -19.08 19.16 -1.91
C ASP A 6 -17.90 18.50 -1.17
N PRO A 7 -17.63 18.92 0.08
CA PRO A 7 -16.47 18.43 0.81
C PRO A 7 -16.58 16.94 1.11
N TRP A 8 -17.81 16.41 1.17
CA TRP A 8 -18.08 15.00 1.45
C TRP A 8 -17.77 14.15 0.22
N MET A 9 -18.23 14.57 -0.96
CA MET A 9 -17.92 13.87 -2.22
C MET A 9 -16.41 13.82 -2.48
N HIS A 10 -15.71 14.93 -2.23
CA HIS A 10 -14.25 14.98 -2.37
C HIS A 10 -13.53 14.07 -1.37
N ALA A 11 -13.97 14.04 -0.11
CA ALA A 11 -13.42 13.16 0.91
C ALA A 11 -13.64 11.67 0.58
N VAL A 12 -14.83 11.32 0.09
CA VAL A 12 -15.17 9.95 -0.35
C VAL A 12 -14.27 9.52 -1.51
N HIS A 13 -14.10 10.35 -2.53
CA HIS A 13 -13.23 10.04 -3.66
C HIS A 13 -11.78 9.82 -3.23
N LEU A 14 -11.25 10.68 -2.35
CA LEU A 14 -9.90 10.52 -1.78
C LEU A 14 -9.75 9.23 -0.96
N PHE A 15 -10.78 8.84 -0.20
CA PHE A 15 -10.76 7.61 0.57
C PHE A 15 -10.70 6.39 -0.35
N PHE A 16 -11.59 6.31 -1.34
CA PHE A 16 -11.61 5.21 -2.29
C PHE A 16 -10.34 5.13 -3.13
N SER A 17 -9.80 6.26 -3.60
CA SER A 17 -8.55 6.25 -4.36
C SER A 17 -7.39 5.70 -3.54
N ARG A 18 -7.30 6.07 -2.26
CA ARG A 18 -6.26 5.56 -1.35
C ARG A 18 -6.47 4.10 -0.98
N LEU A 19 -7.71 3.67 -0.79
CA LEU A 19 -8.04 2.27 -0.55
C LEU A 19 -7.64 1.40 -1.75
N VAL A 20 -7.97 1.82 -2.97
CA VAL A 20 -7.58 1.12 -4.20
C VAL A 20 -6.06 1.07 -4.33
N GLN A 21 -5.36 2.20 -4.10
CA GLN A 21 -3.90 2.23 -4.10
C GLN A 21 -3.30 1.27 -3.07
N PHE A 22 -3.85 1.23 -1.86
CA PHE A 22 -3.41 0.31 -0.81
C PHE A 22 -3.58 -1.15 -1.22
N LEU A 23 -4.75 -1.52 -1.75
CA LEU A 23 -5.03 -2.88 -2.20
C LEU A 23 -4.12 -3.30 -3.35
N LEU A 24 -3.90 -2.43 -4.33
CA LEU A 24 -3.01 -2.71 -5.46
C LEU A 24 -1.56 -2.87 -5.01
N LEU A 25 -1.05 -1.98 -4.17
CA LEU A 25 0.32 -2.08 -3.63
C LEU A 25 0.51 -3.34 -2.80
N SER A 26 -0.45 -3.65 -1.93
CA SER A 26 -0.44 -4.87 -1.12
C SER A 26 -0.39 -6.11 -2.00
N LEU A 27 -1.20 -6.15 -3.07
CA LEU A 27 -1.24 -7.27 -4.00
C LEU A 27 0.10 -7.43 -4.73
N VAL A 28 0.65 -6.34 -5.28
CA VAL A 28 1.92 -6.35 -6.01
C VAL A 28 3.08 -6.79 -5.09
N LEU A 29 3.15 -6.25 -3.87
CA LEU A 29 4.17 -6.64 -2.89
C LEU A 29 4.03 -8.10 -2.45
N GLY A 30 2.80 -8.57 -2.25
CA GLY A 30 2.53 -9.96 -1.91
C GLY A 30 2.96 -10.92 -3.01
N LEU A 31 2.59 -10.62 -4.26
CA LEU A 31 3.01 -11.40 -5.43
C LEU A 31 4.52 -11.34 -5.67
N ALA A 32 5.17 -10.20 -5.44
CA ALA A 32 6.61 -10.06 -5.54
C ALA A 32 7.34 -10.90 -4.46
N THR A 33 6.79 -10.93 -3.25
CA THR A 33 7.33 -11.75 -2.14
C THR A 33 7.18 -13.24 -2.46
N TRP A 34 6.02 -13.64 -3.01
CA TRP A 34 5.80 -15.00 -3.50
C TRP A 34 6.78 -15.39 -4.61
N ALA A 35 6.94 -14.52 -5.62
CA ALA A 35 7.89 -14.73 -6.71
C ALA A 35 9.35 -14.84 -6.21
N GLY A 36 9.75 -13.97 -5.29
CA GLY A 36 11.07 -14.00 -4.67
C GLY A 36 11.29 -15.28 -3.87
N LEU A 37 10.29 -15.75 -3.12
CA LEU A 37 10.38 -17.00 -2.37
C LEU A 37 10.54 -18.21 -3.31
N LEU A 38 9.76 -18.27 -4.39
CA LEU A 38 9.90 -19.32 -5.40
C LEU A 38 11.27 -19.29 -6.10
N HIS A 39 11.76 -18.11 -6.43
CA HIS A 39 13.04 -17.98 -7.12
C HIS A 39 14.23 -18.29 -6.20
N LEU A 40 14.23 -17.78 -4.96
CA LEU A 40 15.36 -17.93 -4.02
C LEU A 40 15.43 -19.31 -3.37
N VAL A 41 14.28 -19.93 -3.08
CA VAL A 41 14.23 -21.21 -2.36
C VAL A 41 14.20 -22.40 -3.32
N PHE A 42 13.54 -22.25 -4.47
CA PHE A 42 13.28 -23.34 -5.40
C PHE A 42 13.92 -23.16 -6.77
N GLU A 43 14.76 -22.13 -6.95
CA GLU A 43 15.41 -21.79 -8.23
C GLU A 43 14.41 -21.72 -9.41
N ALA A 44 13.16 -21.34 -9.12
CA ALA A 44 12.11 -21.36 -10.12
C ALA A 44 12.30 -20.25 -11.16
N ASP A 45 12.16 -20.63 -12.43
CA ASP A 45 12.10 -19.69 -13.55
C ASP A 45 10.85 -18.79 -13.46
N TRP A 46 10.94 -17.58 -14.01
CA TRP A 46 9.83 -16.62 -14.02
C TRP A 46 8.55 -17.18 -14.68
N ARG A 47 8.70 -18.08 -15.67
CA ARG A 47 7.57 -18.78 -16.31
C ARG A 47 6.86 -19.71 -15.34
N THR A 48 7.63 -20.40 -14.51
CA THR A 48 7.14 -21.30 -13.45
C THR A 48 6.50 -20.52 -12.31
N VAL A 49 7.03 -19.34 -11.98
CA VAL A 49 6.40 -18.43 -11.03
C VAL A 49 5.03 -17.98 -11.54
N ALA A 50 4.93 -17.52 -12.79
CA ALA A 50 3.66 -17.07 -13.36
C ALA A 50 2.62 -18.21 -13.45
N SER A 51 3.05 -19.41 -13.88
CA SER A 51 2.16 -20.57 -13.98
C SER A 51 1.74 -21.11 -12.61
N SER A 52 2.63 -21.11 -11.61
CA SER A 52 2.31 -21.55 -10.25
C SER A 52 1.29 -20.64 -9.58
N THR A 53 1.41 -19.31 -9.74
CA THR A 53 0.41 -18.38 -9.20
C THR A 53 -0.99 -18.64 -9.78
N TRP A 54 -1.08 -18.97 -11.07
CA TRP A 54 -2.35 -19.32 -11.72
C TRP A 54 -2.87 -20.70 -11.29
N ALA A 55 -1.98 -21.70 -11.25
CA ALA A 55 -2.32 -23.06 -10.87
C ALA A 55 -2.79 -23.17 -9.40
N MET A 56 -2.29 -22.30 -8.51
CA MET A 56 -2.70 -22.25 -7.11
C MET A 56 -4.18 -21.91 -6.91
N TRP A 57 -4.83 -21.28 -7.88
CA TRP A 57 -6.28 -20.98 -7.80
C TRP A 57 -7.12 -22.27 -7.83
N GLY A 58 -6.69 -23.29 -8.56
CA GLY A 58 -7.37 -24.58 -8.69
C GLY A 58 -6.74 -25.73 -7.89
N SER A 59 -5.63 -25.47 -7.19
CA SER A 59 -4.85 -26.51 -6.51
C SER A 59 -5.47 -26.91 -5.17
N THR A 60 -5.48 -28.22 -4.89
CA THR A 60 -5.88 -28.79 -3.59
C THR A 60 -4.76 -28.78 -2.56
N ASP A 61 -3.55 -28.37 -2.93
CA ASP A 61 -2.38 -28.40 -2.04
C ASP A 61 -2.45 -27.28 -0.99
N ALA A 62 -2.88 -27.65 0.22
CA ALA A 62 -3.11 -26.71 1.32
C ALA A 62 -1.84 -25.96 1.75
N LEU A 63 -0.68 -26.64 1.71
CA LEU A 63 0.59 -26.06 2.15
C LEU A 63 0.97 -24.84 1.30
N TRP A 64 0.90 -24.96 -0.02
CA TRP A 64 1.26 -23.87 -0.92
C TRP A 64 0.28 -22.70 -0.88
N ARG A 65 -1.02 -22.98 -0.65
CA ARG A 65 -2.02 -21.92 -0.43
C ARG A 65 -1.73 -21.13 0.85
N VAL A 66 -1.26 -21.81 1.91
CA VAL A 66 -0.84 -21.15 3.15
C VAL A 66 0.39 -20.27 2.93
N ILE A 67 1.40 -20.75 2.19
CA ILE A 67 2.60 -19.94 1.88
C ILE A 67 2.23 -18.71 1.05
N LEU A 68 1.39 -18.87 0.02
CA LEU A 68 0.89 -17.75 -0.78
C LEU A 68 0.11 -16.75 0.08
N ALA A 69 -0.76 -17.22 0.97
CA ALA A 69 -1.51 -16.38 1.89
C ALA A 69 -0.59 -15.61 2.86
N GLN A 70 0.47 -16.24 3.35
CA GLN A 70 1.49 -15.58 4.18
C GLN A 70 2.22 -14.50 3.38
N ALA A 71 2.62 -14.77 2.13
CA ALA A 71 3.26 -13.77 1.26
C ALA A 71 2.34 -12.56 1.03
N MET A 72 1.05 -12.79 0.77
CA MET A 72 0.05 -11.71 0.64
C MET A 72 -0.11 -10.92 1.94
N THR A 73 -0.13 -11.59 3.09
CA THR A 73 -0.23 -10.96 4.41
C THR A 73 1.00 -10.09 4.70
N ILE A 74 2.19 -10.57 4.36
CA ILE A 74 3.44 -9.80 4.47
C ILE A 74 3.37 -8.57 3.56
N GLY A 75 2.92 -8.71 2.32
CA GLY A 75 2.71 -7.58 1.40
C GLY A 75 1.77 -6.52 1.98
N ALA A 76 0.66 -6.95 2.59
CA ALA A 76 -0.29 -6.06 3.25
C ALA A 76 0.32 -5.36 4.47
N LEU A 77 1.06 -6.07 5.31
CA LEU A 77 1.74 -5.52 6.49
C LEU A 77 2.79 -4.48 6.10
N VAL A 78 3.63 -4.79 5.11
CA VAL A 78 4.64 -3.84 4.59
C VAL A 78 3.96 -2.59 4.04
N THR A 79 2.87 -2.75 3.28
CA THR A 79 2.10 -1.62 2.74
C THR A 79 1.49 -0.79 3.86
N ALA A 80 0.95 -1.41 4.91
CA ALA A 80 0.40 -0.73 6.07
C ALA A 80 1.47 0.06 6.84
N CYS A 81 2.64 -0.55 7.08
CA CYS A 81 3.79 0.13 7.69
C CYS A 81 4.22 1.35 6.87
N LEU A 82 4.32 1.21 5.55
CA LEU A 82 4.66 2.30 4.65
C LEU A 82 3.62 3.43 4.69
N PHE A 83 2.33 3.08 4.72
CA PHE A 83 1.25 4.06 4.87
C PHE A 83 1.32 4.82 6.20
N ILE A 84 1.51 4.12 7.32
CA ILE A 84 1.65 4.74 8.65
C ILE A 84 2.86 5.67 8.68
N TRP A 85 4.00 5.22 8.13
CA TRP A 85 5.22 6.01 8.07
C TRP A 85 5.04 7.28 7.22
N LEU A 86 4.44 7.17 6.04
CA LEU A 86 4.11 8.33 5.20
C LEU A 86 3.11 9.27 5.88
N LEU A 87 2.11 8.74 6.57
CA LEU A 87 1.15 9.54 7.33
C LEU A 87 1.86 10.32 8.44
N GLY A 88 2.75 9.68 9.19
CA GLY A 88 3.59 10.32 10.20
C GLY A 88 4.44 11.45 9.62
N ARG A 89 5.12 11.20 8.49
CA ARG A 89 5.92 12.22 7.79
C ARG A 89 5.08 13.40 7.29
N SER A 90 3.87 13.15 6.82
CA SER A 90 2.94 14.20 6.36
C SER A 90 2.43 15.08 7.50
N ARG A 91 2.20 14.49 8.69
CA ARG A 91 1.82 15.22 9.91
C ARG A 91 2.95 16.10 10.42
N LEU A 92 4.19 15.60 10.40
CA LEU A 92 5.38 16.38 10.75
C LEU A 92 5.51 17.64 9.87
N ARG A 93 5.25 17.53 8.56
CA ARG A 93 5.25 18.70 7.64
C ARG A 93 4.11 19.69 7.87
N ARG A 94 2.94 19.25 8.37
CA ARG A 94 1.84 20.15 8.76
C ARG A 94 2.15 20.89 10.06
N GLY A 95 2.74 20.20 11.05
CA GLY A 95 3.23 20.85 12.27
C GLY A 95 4.28 21.93 11.97
N ASP A 96 5.21 21.64 11.05
CA ASP A 96 6.26 22.58 10.64
C ASP A 96 5.68 23.82 9.89
N ARG A 97 4.56 23.67 9.16
CA ARG A 97 3.84 24.81 8.55
C ARG A 97 3.15 25.70 9.58
N HIS A 98 2.60 25.14 10.66
CA HIS A 98 1.99 25.96 11.72
C HIS A 98 3.05 26.74 12.52
N HIS A 99 4.20 26.12 12.80
CA HIS A 99 5.29 26.82 13.49
C HIS A 99 5.96 27.91 12.63
N ARG A 100 6.07 27.71 11.31
CA ARG A 100 6.59 28.76 10.41
C ARG A 100 5.56 29.84 10.11
N GLY A 101 4.27 29.51 10.03
CA GLY A 101 3.21 30.50 9.85
C GLY A 101 3.05 31.43 11.06
N ALA A 102 3.19 30.92 12.28
CA ALA A 102 3.15 31.73 13.49
C ALA A 102 4.30 32.75 13.56
N ARG A 103 5.52 32.36 13.17
CA ARG A 103 6.69 33.28 13.14
C ARG A 103 6.58 34.43 12.13
N VAL A 104 5.70 34.34 11.14
CA VAL A 104 5.50 35.43 10.16
C VAL A 104 4.57 36.51 10.73
N ILE A 105 3.70 36.17 11.69
CA ILE A 105 2.77 37.11 12.30
C ILE A 105 3.50 37.94 13.37
N ASP A 106 4.37 37.32 14.16
CA ASP A 106 5.11 38.01 15.24
C ASP A 106 6.24 38.93 14.74
N ALA A 107 6.58 38.87 13.45
CA ALA A 107 7.64 39.69 12.85
C ALA A 107 7.11 40.97 12.15
N GLN A 108 5.80 41.24 12.24
CA GLN A 108 5.16 42.43 11.66
C GLN A 108 4.66 43.44 12.70
N GLU A 109 4.96 43.26 13.99
CA GLU A 109 4.84 44.29 15.04
C GLU A 109 6.19 44.96 15.31
#